data_AF-A0A7X7C6W7-F1
#
_entry.id   AF-A0A7X7C6W7-F1
#
_cell.length_a   1.000
_cell.length_b   1.000
_cell.length_c   1.000
_cell.angle_alpha   90.00
_cell.angle_beta   90.00
_cell.angle_gamma   90.00
#
_symmetry.space_group_name_H-M   'P 1'
#
loop_
_entity.id
_entity.type
_entity.pdbx_description
1 polymer ?
#
loop_
_entity_poly.entity_id
_entity_poly.type
_entity_poly.pdbx_seq_one_letter_code
_entity_poly.pdbx_strand_id
1 'polypeptide(L)'
;APESLPETWDELFELAEDLTIRENGEIRQRGLYLNATDMWFNYPLIRYYGGYYYGTYPNGEYNPYDVGLDNEGMLLYVQKMKELKAKGFVLNNKSKKDYSEIVAEFASGRVAMLFYGLWDAKIYKDANIDYGIAPLPEAAKPITTVEGFVINNYTRNLPAAKAFLEFICRDENQQLLIEAGNSGALKTGMRNPLNLSVINSAYIQNDEILRSLSTIGCHVEPFPNIPEGTLWYSQEATINTFRSIFFGDSSGNEVDAAYKLNELAEFIRRNVYVMNEDVEYLEIPWYLYLIVGLLVLSSLVYWFYMRRKRRRRKKMDLKTTLFAWALLLPLLFLLGAFYLFPIFHNIYLSFTNYSGVNLRDYGLVGLANYREIFTTGIRGLLSMSLWTIIFALAVIALSFLFGTLLATLLDATGAKIAKIYRLIYIVPWVVPAVITLLMWQGLLETEGGLINKMLNLIGIGNVPWLTDPTMARIATILVMVWFSFPYYMLIAFGYLKAIPKDYYEAAKVDGASKFYVFTRITLPLIFRALLPTLIMGFIMNFNQFGVYMLTQGGPAADTMGEPGATDLLITFVFNTAFNTKRYAVAASYSVIIFIFVAVFAVLAMRGNRKRTEG
;
A
#
# COMPACT_ATOMS: atom_id res chain seq x y z
N ALA A 1 -36.49 -15.46 -21.16
CA ALA A 1 -35.55 -14.38 -21.50
C ALA A 1 -36.26 -13.44 -22.46
N PRO A 2 -36.00 -12.12 -22.44
CA PRO A 2 -36.50 -11.23 -23.49
C PRO A 2 -36.09 -11.76 -24.87
N GLU A 3 -36.95 -11.60 -25.87
CA GLU A 3 -36.75 -12.11 -27.24
C GLU A 3 -35.58 -11.42 -27.99
N SER A 4 -35.06 -10.31 -27.44
CA SER A 4 -33.90 -9.56 -27.94
C SER A 4 -33.02 -9.04 -26.80
N LEU A 5 -31.71 -8.91 -27.05
CA LEU A 5 -30.77 -8.24 -26.14
C LEU A 5 -31.02 -6.71 -26.17
N PRO A 6 -30.74 -5.98 -25.08
CA PRO A 6 -30.89 -4.53 -25.07
C PRO A 6 -29.94 -3.87 -26.06
N GLU A 7 -30.47 -3.02 -26.93
CA GLU A 7 -29.70 -2.29 -27.95
C GLU A 7 -29.19 -0.95 -27.42
N THR A 8 -29.84 -0.39 -26.39
CA THR A 8 -29.45 0.88 -25.76
C THR A 8 -29.11 0.73 -24.26
N TRP A 9 -28.37 1.70 -23.71
CA TRP A 9 -28.09 1.74 -22.26
C TRP A 9 -29.35 1.89 -21.42
N ASP A 10 -30.34 2.63 -21.91
CA ASP A 10 -31.61 2.82 -21.19
C ASP A 10 -32.40 1.51 -21.13
N GLU A 11 -32.50 0.77 -22.25
CA GLU A 11 -33.08 -0.58 -22.27
C GLU A 11 -32.35 -1.55 -21.32
N LEU A 12 -31.02 -1.47 -21.25
CA LEU A 12 -30.24 -2.29 -20.31
C LEU A 12 -30.59 -1.97 -18.85
N PHE A 13 -30.77 -0.69 -18.52
CA PHE A 13 -31.15 -0.28 -17.16
C PHE A 13 -32.60 -0.61 -16.83
N GLU A 14 -33.51 -0.55 -17.81
CA GLU A 14 -34.89 -1.04 -17.66
C GLU A 14 -34.91 -2.55 -17.43
N LEU A 15 -34.17 -3.32 -18.22
CA LEU A 15 -34.00 -4.76 -18.02
C LEU A 15 -33.41 -5.08 -16.64
N ALA A 16 -32.47 -4.27 -16.15
CA ALA A 16 -31.92 -4.43 -14.81
C ALA A 16 -32.98 -4.20 -13.71
N GLU A 17 -33.91 -3.25 -13.88
CA GLU A 17 -35.03 -3.08 -12.95
C GLU A 17 -36.01 -4.26 -13.03
N ASP A 18 -36.35 -4.72 -14.25
CA ASP A 18 -37.26 -5.85 -14.45
C ASP A 18 -36.73 -7.16 -13.85
N LEU A 19 -35.42 -7.36 -13.88
CA LEU A 19 -34.74 -8.52 -13.28
C LEU A 19 -34.50 -8.38 -11.77
N THR A 20 -34.85 -7.23 -11.18
CA THR A 20 -34.65 -6.98 -9.74
C THR A 20 -35.85 -7.47 -8.95
N ILE A 21 -35.61 -8.41 -8.04
CA ILE A 21 -36.64 -8.98 -7.17
C ILE A 21 -36.59 -8.30 -5.82
N ARG A 22 -37.68 -7.64 -5.43
CA ARG A 22 -37.84 -6.97 -4.14
C ARG A 22 -38.88 -7.70 -3.29
N GLU A 23 -38.48 -8.16 -2.11
CA GLU A 23 -39.37 -8.77 -1.11
C GLU A 23 -39.38 -7.93 0.16
N ASN A 24 -40.55 -7.48 0.61
CA ASN A 24 -40.70 -6.65 1.83
C ASN A 24 -39.83 -5.38 1.83
N GLY A 25 -39.51 -4.83 0.66
CA GLY A 25 -38.63 -3.65 0.51
C GLY A 25 -37.13 -3.98 0.49
N GLU A 26 -36.73 -5.23 0.74
CA GLU A 26 -35.35 -5.69 0.59
C GLU A 26 -35.12 -6.28 -0.81
N ILE A 27 -33.94 -6.00 -1.40
CA ILE A 27 -33.55 -6.58 -2.68
C ILE A 27 -33.04 -8.01 -2.45
N ARG A 28 -33.77 -9.00 -2.97
CA ARG A 28 -33.36 -10.42 -2.95
C ARG A 28 -32.46 -10.79 -4.12
N GLN A 29 -32.71 -10.17 -5.26
CA GLN A 29 -31.92 -10.32 -6.47
C GLN A 29 -31.79 -8.95 -7.14
N ARG A 30 -30.58 -8.56 -7.52
CA ARG A 30 -30.30 -7.37 -8.32
C ARG A 30 -30.26 -7.75 -9.79
N GLY A 31 -30.91 -6.97 -10.67
CA GLY A 31 -30.75 -7.19 -12.10
C GLY A 31 -29.37 -6.81 -12.62
N LEU A 32 -28.76 -5.76 -12.05
CA LEU A 32 -27.39 -5.32 -12.36
C LEU A 32 -26.63 -4.98 -11.09
N TYR A 33 -25.32 -5.27 -11.05
CA TYR A 33 -24.47 -4.85 -9.93
C TYR A 33 -23.11 -4.31 -10.41
N LEU A 34 -22.84 -3.05 -10.08
CA LEU A 34 -21.66 -2.28 -10.52
C LEU A 34 -20.81 -1.83 -9.34
N ASN A 35 -19.50 -1.69 -9.56
CA ASN A 35 -18.61 -1.02 -8.61
C ASN A 35 -18.36 0.42 -9.07
N ALA A 36 -18.92 1.42 -8.39
CA ALA A 36 -18.77 2.81 -8.81
C ALA A 36 -17.35 3.38 -8.65
N THR A 37 -16.49 2.73 -7.85
CA THR A 37 -15.09 3.17 -7.71
C THR A 37 -14.18 2.65 -8.81
N ASP A 38 -14.66 1.70 -9.59
CA ASP A 38 -13.91 1.12 -10.69
C ASP A 38 -14.10 1.96 -11.96
N MET A 39 -12.99 2.31 -12.59
CA MET A 39 -13.00 3.06 -13.84
C MET A 39 -12.95 2.16 -15.07
N TRP A 40 -12.38 0.96 -14.93
CA TRP A 40 -12.06 0.04 -16.00
C TRP A 40 -13.32 -0.58 -16.60
N PHE A 41 -14.13 -1.23 -15.77
CA PHE A 41 -15.35 -1.89 -16.22
C PHE A 41 -16.48 -0.89 -16.51
N ASN A 42 -16.43 0.29 -15.90
CA ASN A 42 -17.38 1.37 -16.16
C ASN A 42 -16.97 2.25 -17.34
N TYR A 43 -15.80 2.05 -17.96
CA TYR A 43 -15.35 2.85 -19.09
C TYR A 43 -16.37 2.96 -20.25
N PRO A 44 -17.06 1.88 -20.68
CA PRO A 44 -18.11 1.99 -21.68
C PRO A 44 -19.18 3.04 -21.33
N LEU A 45 -19.57 3.11 -20.06
CA LEU A 45 -20.57 4.05 -19.57
C LEU A 45 -20.00 5.47 -19.46
N ILE A 46 -18.76 5.59 -18.99
CA ILE A 46 -18.02 6.87 -18.98
C ILE A 46 -17.96 7.43 -20.40
N ARG A 47 -17.60 6.60 -21.38
CA ARG A 47 -17.47 6.99 -22.79
C ARG A 47 -18.80 7.38 -23.40
N TYR A 48 -19.87 6.63 -23.11
CA TYR A 48 -21.22 6.91 -23.58
C TYR A 48 -21.69 8.31 -23.16
N TYR A 49 -21.44 8.70 -21.91
CA TYR A 49 -21.81 10.04 -21.43
C TYR A 49 -20.85 11.15 -21.88
N GLY A 50 -19.74 10.83 -22.55
CA GLY A 50 -18.79 11.81 -23.10
C GLY A 50 -17.50 12.00 -22.28
N GLY A 51 -17.34 11.28 -21.17
CA GLY A 51 -16.05 11.18 -20.47
C GLY A 51 -15.05 10.37 -21.29
N TYR A 52 -13.75 10.63 -21.09
CA TYR A 52 -12.68 9.84 -21.69
C TYR A 52 -11.41 9.97 -20.87
N TYR A 53 -10.43 9.09 -21.08
CA TYR A 53 -9.18 9.14 -20.31
C TYR A 53 -8.19 10.14 -20.89
N TYR A 54 -7.85 9.95 -22.17
CA TYR A 54 -6.96 10.83 -22.92
C TYR A 54 -7.58 11.17 -24.26
N GLY A 55 -7.55 12.45 -24.62
CA GLY A 55 -7.89 12.88 -25.96
C GLY A 55 -6.83 12.48 -26.96
N THR A 56 -7.02 12.88 -28.21
CA THR A 56 -6.07 12.59 -29.29
C THR A 56 -5.62 13.88 -29.97
N TYR A 57 -4.37 13.91 -30.39
CA TYR A 57 -3.88 14.91 -31.32
C TYR A 57 -4.53 14.72 -32.70
N PRO A 58 -4.46 15.71 -33.60
CA PRO A 58 -4.98 15.59 -34.96
C PRO A 58 -4.39 14.42 -35.78
N ASN A 59 -3.23 13.89 -35.39
CA ASN A 59 -2.59 12.71 -36.01
C ASN A 59 -3.15 11.36 -35.50
N GLY A 60 -4.07 11.38 -34.53
CA GLY A 60 -4.68 10.19 -33.91
C GLY A 60 -3.90 9.60 -32.73
N GLU A 61 -2.73 10.14 -32.37
CA GLU A 61 -1.99 9.72 -31.18
C GLU A 61 -2.64 10.29 -29.91
N TYR A 62 -2.57 9.55 -28.81
CA TYR A 62 -3.09 10.02 -27.54
C TYR A 62 -2.32 11.24 -27.02
N ASN A 63 -3.05 12.26 -26.59
CA ASN A 63 -2.49 13.46 -25.97
C ASN A 63 -2.48 13.28 -24.45
N PRO A 64 -1.30 13.14 -23.81
CA PRO A 64 -1.21 12.89 -22.37
C PRO A 64 -1.60 14.11 -21.52
N TYR A 65 -1.71 15.29 -22.13
CA TYR A 65 -2.14 16.51 -21.45
C TYR A 65 -3.64 16.77 -21.54
N ASP A 66 -4.34 16.06 -22.44
CA ASP A 66 -5.79 16.18 -22.62
C ASP A 66 -6.53 15.11 -21.82
N VAL A 67 -6.66 15.35 -20.51
CA VAL A 67 -7.33 14.44 -19.58
C VAL A 67 -8.83 14.71 -19.57
N GLY A 68 -9.64 13.79 -20.10
CA GLY A 68 -11.09 13.94 -20.25
C GLY A 68 -11.95 13.54 -19.04
N LEU A 69 -11.37 13.61 -17.84
CA LEU A 69 -12.04 13.20 -16.59
C LEU A 69 -12.77 14.36 -15.90
N ASP A 70 -12.59 15.61 -16.33
CA ASP A 70 -13.18 16.81 -15.72
C ASP A 70 -14.14 17.55 -16.67
N ASN A 71 -14.70 16.86 -17.66
CA ASN A 71 -15.64 17.42 -18.62
C ASN A 71 -17.12 17.23 -18.20
N GLU A 72 -18.04 17.91 -18.89
CA GLU A 72 -19.49 17.83 -18.64
C GLU A 72 -20.04 16.40 -18.77
N GLY A 73 -19.51 15.63 -19.73
CA GLY A 73 -19.90 14.24 -19.91
C GLY A 73 -19.57 13.34 -18.71
N MET A 74 -18.45 13.60 -18.04
CA MET A 74 -18.10 12.89 -16.83
C MET A 74 -19.06 13.21 -15.67
N LEU A 75 -19.60 14.44 -15.60
CA LEU A 75 -20.64 14.80 -14.63
C LEU A 75 -21.96 14.07 -14.90
N LEU A 76 -22.34 13.90 -16.18
CA LEU A 76 -23.50 13.11 -16.56
C LEU A 76 -23.34 11.62 -16.15
N TYR A 77 -22.15 11.05 -16.36
CA TYR A 77 -21.82 9.71 -15.86
C TYR A 77 -21.96 9.62 -14.33
N VAL A 78 -21.41 10.58 -13.58
CA VAL A 78 -21.51 10.60 -12.12
C VAL A 78 -22.97 10.68 -11.67
N GLN A 79 -23.77 11.54 -12.31
CA GLN A 79 -25.20 11.65 -12.04
C GLN A 79 -25.92 10.32 -12.27
N LYS A 80 -25.64 9.65 -13.40
CA LYS A 80 -26.23 8.34 -13.69
C LYS A 80 -25.83 7.29 -12.67
N MET A 81 -24.55 7.24 -12.29
CA MET A 81 -24.08 6.30 -11.28
C MET A 81 -24.69 6.56 -9.89
N LYS A 82 -24.93 7.82 -9.52
CA LYS A 82 -25.68 8.17 -8.30
C LYS A 82 -27.14 7.68 -8.38
N GLU A 83 -27.80 7.79 -9.53
CA GLU A 83 -29.14 7.25 -9.78
C GLU A 83 -29.17 5.72 -9.61
N LEU A 84 -28.25 5.00 -10.28
CA LEU A 84 -28.14 3.54 -10.18
C LEU A 84 -27.82 3.09 -8.75
N LYS A 85 -27.01 3.86 -8.02
CA LYS A 85 -26.74 3.63 -6.60
C LYS A 85 -28.01 3.76 -5.76
N ALA A 86 -28.82 4.80 -5.97
CA ALA A 86 -30.08 4.97 -5.26
C ALA A 86 -31.07 3.83 -5.52
N LYS A 87 -30.99 3.20 -6.70
CA LYS A 87 -31.79 2.02 -7.09
C LYS A 87 -31.30 0.70 -6.49
N GLY A 88 -30.07 0.66 -5.97
CA GLY A 88 -29.45 -0.51 -5.36
C GLY A 88 -28.56 -1.34 -6.29
N PHE A 89 -28.20 -0.79 -7.46
CA PHE A 89 -27.38 -1.46 -8.48
C PHE A 89 -25.89 -1.18 -8.36
N VAL A 90 -25.47 -0.45 -7.33
CA VAL A 90 -24.06 -0.13 -7.07
C VAL A 90 -23.66 -0.69 -5.73
N LEU A 91 -22.46 -1.28 -5.68
CA LEU A 91 -21.82 -1.77 -4.47
C LEU A 91 -21.84 -0.71 -3.37
N ASN A 92 -22.42 -1.02 -2.21
CA ASN A 92 -22.54 -0.07 -1.10
C ASN A 92 -21.39 -0.21 -0.08
N ASN A 93 -20.19 -0.56 -0.55
CA ASN A 93 -19.02 -0.77 0.29
C ASN A 93 -17.99 0.36 0.09
N LYS A 94 -17.46 0.91 1.18
CA LYS A 94 -16.41 1.95 1.17
C LYS A 94 -14.99 1.37 0.99
N SER A 95 -14.84 0.05 1.07
CA SER A 95 -13.55 -0.66 0.97
C SER A 95 -13.04 -0.71 -0.47
N LYS A 96 -11.71 -0.75 -0.59
CA LYS A 96 -11.00 -0.08 -1.69
C LYS A 96 -10.85 -0.87 -2.99
N LYS A 97 -11.10 -2.18 -3.03
CA LYS A 97 -10.63 -3.01 -4.17
C LYS A 97 -11.43 -4.27 -4.49
N ASP A 98 -12.53 -4.59 -3.81
CA ASP A 98 -13.02 -5.97 -3.87
C ASP A 98 -14.21 -6.18 -4.81
N TYR A 99 -13.91 -6.55 -6.06
CA TYR A 99 -14.90 -7.20 -6.93
C TYR A 99 -15.33 -8.56 -6.40
N SER A 100 -14.60 -9.16 -5.46
CA SER A 100 -14.98 -10.44 -4.87
C SER A 100 -16.39 -10.41 -4.28
N GLU A 101 -16.87 -9.26 -3.80
CA GLU A 101 -18.25 -9.14 -3.32
C GLU A 101 -19.25 -9.27 -4.48
N ILE A 102 -19.05 -8.55 -5.59
CA ILE A 102 -19.89 -8.64 -6.80
C ILE A 102 -19.85 -10.06 -7.37
N VAL A 103 -18.65 -10.66 -7.45
CA VAL A 103 -18.42 -12.04 -7.91
C VAL A 103 -19.12 -13.04 -7.00
N ALA A 104 -19.03 -12.89 -5.67
CA ALA A 104 -19.68 -13.78 -4.72
C ALA A 104 -21.22 -13.66 -4.76
N GLU A 105 -21.74 -12.43 -4.89
CA GLU A 105 -23.18 -12.19 -5.05
C GLU A 105 -23.70 -12.86 -6.33
N PHE A 106 -22.98 -12.73 -7.45
CA PHE A 106 -23.31 -13.42 -8.69
C PHE A 106 -23.21 -14.94 -8.57
N ALA A 107 -22.12 -15.46 -8.00
CA ALA A 107 -21.93 -16.89 -7.77
C ALA A 107 -22.99 -17.49 -6.83
N SER A 108 -23.64 -16.66 -6.01
CA SER A 108 -24.74 -17.06 -5.13
C SER A 108 -26.14 -16.91 -5.76
N GLY A 109 -26.22 -16.45 -7.01
CA GLY A 109 -27.49 -16.21 -7.72
C GLY A 109 -28.24 -14.95 -7.28
N ARG A 110 -27.59 -14.01 -6.58
CA ARG A 110 -28.22 -12.75 -6.11
C ARG A 110 -28.07 -11.58 -7.08
N VAL A 111 -27.36 -11.77 -8.19
CA VAL A 111 -27.14 -10.76 -9.24
C VAL A 111 -27.39 -11.42 -10.60
N ALA A 112 -28.19 -10.80 -11.46
CA ALA A 112 -28.51 -11.32 -12.78
C ALA A 112 -27.48 -10.91 -13.85
N MET A 113 -26.97 -9.68 -13.80
CA MET A 113 -26.01 -9.14 -14.77
C MET A 113 -24.89 -8.35 -14.07
N LEU A 114 -23.68 -8.36 -14.65
CA LEU A 114 -22.52 -7.61 -14.16
C LEU A 114 -21.55 -7.29 -15.29
N PHE A 115 -20.72 -6.25 -15.11
CA PHE A 115 -19.60 -5.93 -16.01
C PHE A 115 -18.30 -6.40 -15.37
N TYR A 116 -17.75 -7.49 -15.87
CA TYR A 116 -16.54 -8.09 -15.33
C TYR A 116 -15.90 -9.05 -16.33
N GLY A 117 -14.64 -9.43 -16.10
CA GLY A 117 -13.98 -10.43 -16.93
C GLY A 117 -14.16 -11.86 -16.39
N LEU A 118 -13.79 -12.84 -17.22
CA LEU A 118 -14.06 -14.26 -16.96
C LEU A 118 -12.95 -15.03 -16.26
N TRP A 119 -12.00 -14.36 -15.59
CA TRP A 119 -11.00 -15.07 -14.78
C TRP A 119 -11.64 -15.87 -13.63
N ASP A 120 -12.81 -15.45 -13.16
CA ASP A 120 -13.60 -16.14 -12.13
C ASP A 120 -14.66 -17.11 -12.72
N ALA A 121 -14.64 -17.38 -14.02
CA ALA A 121 -15.59 -18.28 -14.69
C ALA A 121 -15.66 -19.69 -14.05
N LYS A 122 -14.52 -20.16 -13.55
CA LYS A 122 -14.44 -21.43 -12.82
C LYS A 122 -15.28 -21.40 -11.54
N ILE A 123 -15.31 -20.28 -10.82
CA ILE A 123 -16.11 -20.11 -9.60
C ILE A 123 -17.59 -20.27 -9.93
N TYR A 124 -18.06 -19.66 -11.02
CA TYR A 124 -19.46 -19.75 -11.44
C TYR A 124 -19.83 -21.18 -11.86
N LYS A 125 -18.94 -21.87 -12.57
CA LYS A 125 -19.11 -23.27 -12.94
C LYS A 125 -19.16 -24.20 -11.71
N ASP A 126 -18.23 -24.01 -10.77
CA ASP A 126 -18.16 -24.79 -9.53
C ASP A 126 -19.38 -24.52 -8.63
N ALA A 127 -19.94 -23.29 -8.69
CA ALA A 127 -21.20 -22.90 -8.05
C ALA A 127 -22.46 -23.37 -8.82
N ASN A 128 -22.30 -24.06 -9.96
CA ASN A 128 -23.39 -24.54 -10.81
C ASN A 128 -24.34 -23.41 -11.27
N ILE A 129 -23.79 -22.23 -11.54
CA ILE A 129 -24.49 -21.10 -12.14
C ILE A 129 -24.51 -21.27 -13.66
N ASP A 130 -25.69 -21.19 -14.26
CA ASP A 130 -25.87 -21.10 -15.70
C ASP A 130 -25.73 -19.63 -16.12
N TYR A 131 -24.71 -19.31 -16.92
CA TYR A 131 -24.40 -17.94 -17.32
C TYR A 131 -24.05 -17.86 -18.81
N GLY A 132 -24.35 -16.71 -19.40
CA GLY A 132 -24.00 -16.36 -20.78
C GLY A 132 -23.20 -15.07 -20.86
N ILE A 133 -22.74 -14.74 -22.06
CA ILE A 133 -21.99 -13.51 -22.34
C ILE A 133 -22.67 -12.81 -23.51
N ALA A 134 -22.98 -11.53 -23.33
CA ALA A 134 -23.55 -10.68 -24.36
C ALA A 134 -22.65 -9.46 -24.59
N PRO A 135 -22.63 -8.90 -25.81
CA PRO A 135 -22.04 -7.59 -26.03
C PRO A 135 -22.80 -6.52 -25.22
N LEU A 136 -22.12 -5.42 -24.93
CA LEU A 136 -22.78 -4.23 -24.39
C LEU A 136 -23.67 -3.57 -25.47
N PRO A 137 -24.65 -2.72 -25.08
CA PRO A 137 -25.50 -1.98 -26.01
C PRO A 137 -24.75 -1.24 -27.12
N GLU A 138 -25.41 -1.01 -28.26
CA GLU A 138 -24.77 -0.49 -29.48
C GLU A 138 -24.09 0.88 -29.21
N ALA A 139 -22.90 1.07 -29.79
CA ALA A 139 -21.92 2.16 -29.51
C ALA A 139 -21.08 2.04 -28.22
N ALA A 140 -21.32 1.08 -27.32
CA ALA A 140 -20.44 0.83 -26.19
C ALA A 140 -19.13 0.14 -26.63
N LYS A 141 -17.97 0.79 -26.37
CA LYS A 141 -16.66 0.19 -26.62
C LYS A 141 -15.95 -0.06 -25.28
N PRO A 142 -15.93 -1.31 -24.78
CA PRO A 142 -15.13 -1.63 -23.62
C PRO A 142 -13.65 -1.42 -23.90
N ILE A 143 -12.94 -0.96 -22.89
CA ILE A 143 -11.50 -0.75 -22.98
C ILE A 143 -10.79 -2.09 -22.81
N THR A 144 -9.79 -2.35 -23.64
CA THR A 144 -8.99 -3.57 -23.55
C THR A 144 -7.50 -3.26 -23.49
N THR A 145 -6.75 -4.13 -22.82
CA THR A 145 -5.28 -4.19 -22.97
C THR A 145 -4.91 -5.37 -23.85
N VAL A 146 -3.73 -5.27 -24.46
CA VAL A 146 -3.15 -6.36 -25.23
C VAL A 146 -1.87 -6.81 -24.54
N GLU A 147 -1.78 -8.10 -24.21
CA GLU A 147 -0.49 -8.70 -23.84
C GLU A 147 0.32 -8.91 -25.12
N GLY A 148 1.48 -8.26 -25.21
CA GLY A 148 2.33 -8.30 -26.40
C GLY A 148 3.76 -8.70 -26.05
N PHE A 149 4.47 -9.20 -27.05
CA PHE A 149 5.90 -9.44 -26.96
C PHE A 149 6.66 -8.17 -27.35
N VAL A 150 7.63 -7.78 -26.52
CA VAL A 150 8.49 -6.63 -26.79
C VAL A 150 9.94 -7.08 -26.88
N ILE A 151 10.71 -6.47 -27.80
CA ILE A 151 12.15 -6.66 -27.87
C ILE A 151 12.82 -5.54 -27.10
N ASN A 152 13.64 -5.91 -26.12
CA ASN A 152 14.46 -4.97 -25.39
C ASN A 152 15.51 -4.35 -26.35
N ASN A 153 15.52 -3.01 -26.45
CA ASN A 153 16.46 -2.27 -27.29
C ASN A 153 17.94 -2.53 -26.93
N TYR A 154 18.22 -2.98 -25.71
CA TYR A 154 19.58 -3.33 -25.24
C TYR A 154 19.98 -4.79 -25.51
N THR A 155 19.21 -5.54 -26.30
CA THR A 155 19.55 -6.92 -26.63
C THR A 155 20.90 -7.00 -27.35
N ARG A 156 21.78 -7.89 -26.88
CA ARG A 156 23.11 -8.11 -27.49
C ARG A 156 23.04 -8.89 -28.80
N ASN A 157 21.92 -9.56 -29.06
CA ASN A 157 21.67 -10.33 -30.29
C ASN A 157 20.27 -10.01 -30.82
N LEU A 158 20.14 -8.82 -31.42
CA LEU A 158 18.90 -8.36 -32.03
C LEU A 158 18.37 -9.31 -33.11
N PRO A 159 19.20 -9.87 -34.02
CA PRO A 159 18.73 -10.83 -35.01
C PRO A 159 18.06 -12.06 -34.40
N ALA A 160 18.67 -12.68 -33.38
CA ALA A 160 18.07 -13.84 -32.71
C ALA A 160 16.78 -13.48 -31.97
N ALA A 161 16.74 -12.32 -31.31
CA ALA A 161 15.53 -11.84 -30.64
C ALA A 161 14.38 -11.60 -31.64
N LYS A 162 14.66 -11.00 -32.80
CA LYS A 162 13.70 -10.82 -33.88
C LYS A 162 13.24 -12.16 -34.46
N ALA A 163 14.17 -13.09 -34.72
CA ALA A 163 13.83 -14.42 -35.22
C ALA A 163 12.95 -15.21 -34.24
N PHE A 164 13.20 -15.10 -32.94
CA PHE A 164 12.35 -15.70 -31.91
C PHE A 164 10.98 -15.02 -31.85
N LEU A 165 10.91 -13.69 -31.95
CA LEU A 165 9.65 -12.97 -32.01
C LEU A 165 8.84 -13.37 -33.24
N GLU A 166 9.47 -13.45 -34.41
CA GLU A 166 8.83 -13.94 -35.63
C GLU A 166 8.34 -15.38 -35.47
N PHE A 167 9.14 -16.26 -34.85
CA PHE A 167 8.74 -17.62 -34.55
C PHE A 167 7.49 -17.66 -33.66
N ILE A 168 7.49 -16.96 -32.52
CA ILE A 168 6.36 -17.01 -31.59
C ILE A 168 5.08 -16.39 -32.17
N CYS A 169 5.21 -15.38 -33.04
CA CYS A 169 4.08 -14.71 -33.68
C CYS A 169 3.45 -15.49 -34.84
N ARG A 170 3.99 -16.64 -35.25
CA ARG A 170 3.36 -17.51 -36.25
C ARG A 170 2.02 -18.04 -35.74
N ASP A 171 1.05 -18.17 -36.64
CA ASP A 171 -0.31 -18.59 -36.31
C ASP A 171 -0.36 -19.91 -35.53
N GLU A 172 0.42 -20.91 -35.96
CA GLU A 172 0.55 -22.21 -35.29
C GLU A 172 1.07 -22.11 -33.86
N ASN A 173 2.01 -21.19 -33.59
CA ASN A 173 2.59 -21.01 -32.27
C ASN A 173 1.69 -20.14 -31.37
N GLN A 174 1.00 -19.17 -31.95
CA GLN A 174 -0.04 -18.42 -31.25
C GLN A 174 -1.19 -19.33 -30.82
N GLN A 175 -1.60 -20.28 -31.68
CA GLN A 175 -2.60 -21.30 -31.34
C GLN A 175 -2.14 -22.11 -30.13
N LEU A 176 -0.93 -22.68 -30.17
CA LEU A 176 -0.37 -23.46 -29.06
C LEU A 176 -0.28 -22.66 -27.76
N LEU A 177 0.08 -21.38 -27.84
CA LEU A 177 0.19 -20.50 -26.68
C LEU A 177 -1.18 -20.26 -26.01
N ILE A 178 -2.22 -20.07 -26.82
CA ILE A 178 -3.59 -19.84 -26.35
C ILE A 178 -4.19 -21.12 -25.75
N GLU A 179 -4.00 -22.26 -26.41
CA GLU A 179 -4.43 -23.56 -25.87
C GLU A 179 -3.73 -23.86 -24.55
N ALA A 180 -2.41 -23.69 -24.46
CA ALA A 180 -1.66 -23.91 -23.22
C ALA A 180 -2.12 -22.96 -22.10
N GLY A 181 -2.35 -21.68 -22.42
CA GLY A 181 -2.83 -20.68 -21.46
C GLY A 181 -4.22 -20.95 -20.90
N ASN A 182 -5.09 -21.60 -21.68
CA ASN A 182 -6.44 -21.99 -21.26
C ASN A 182 -6.51 -23.41 -20.67
N SER A 183 -5.38 -23.93 -20.17
CA SER A 183 -5.26 -25.29 -19.60
C SER A 183 -5.58 -26.41 -20.59
N GLY A 184 -5.30 -26.18 -21.87
CA GLY A 184 -5.51 -27.13 -22.96
C GLY A 184 -6.99 -27.43 -23.19
N ALA A 185 -7.36 -28.70 -22.97
CA ALA A 185 -8.72 -29.21 -23.17
C ALA A 185 -9.73 -28.75 -22.09
N LEU A 186 -9.25 -28.19 -20.97
CA LEU A 186 -10.11 -27.77 -19.85
C LEU A 186 -10.76 -26.39 -20.03
N LYS A 187 -10.63 -25.78 -21.23
CA LYS A 187 -11.25 -24.53 -21.73
C LYS A 187 -11.81 -23.64 -20.62
N THR A 188 -10.95 -22.86 -19.99
CA THR A 188 -11.34 -22.01 -18.85
C THR A 188 -11.60 -20.55 -19.22
N GLY A 189 -11.54 -20.17 -20.51
CA GLY A 189 -11.87 -18.81 -20.95
C GLY A 189 -10.95 -17.70 -20.41
N MET A 190 -9.78 -18.03 -19.87
CA MET A 190 -8.92 -17.07 -19.16
C MET A 190 -8.07 -16.21 -20.10
N ARG A 191 -7.74 -16.72 -21.29
CA ARG A 191 -6.98 -15.99 -22.32
C ARG A 191 -7.75 -15.93 -23.63
N ASN A 192 -8.04 -14.73 -24.09
CA ASN A 192 -8.67 -14.45 -25.37
C ASN A 192 -7.59 -14.13 -26.42
N PRO A 193 -7.57 -14.81 -27.59
CA PRO A 193 -6.60 -14.51 -28.64
C PRO A 193 -6.83 -13.17 -29.31
N LEU A 194 -5.74 -12.55 -29.76
CA LEU A 194 -5.75 -11.40 -30.68
C LEU A 194 -5.39 -11.80 -32.13
N ASN A 195 -4.78 -12.97 -32.31
CA ASN A 195 -4.45 -13.50 -33.62
C ASN A 195 -5.73 -13.97 -34.33
N LEU A 196 -6.01 -13.41 -35.51
CA LEU A 196 -7.22 -13.72 -36.28
C LEU A 196 -7.32 -15.18 -36.72
N SER A 197 -6.19 -15.84 -37.04
CA SER A 197 -6.18 -17.27 -37.37
C SER A 197 -6.61 -18.11 -36.16
N VAL A 198 -6.15 -17.75 -34.96
CA VAL A 198 -6.53 -18.44 -33.72
C VAL A 198 -8.00 -18.21 -33.39
N ILE A 199 -8.50 -16.98 -33.54
CA ILE A 199 -9.93 -16.64 -33.35
C ILE A 199 -10.81 -17.49 -34.28
N ASN A 200 -10.41 -17.68 -35.53
CA ASN A 200 -11.15 -18.47 -36.52
C ASN A 200 -10.95 -19.98 -36.39
N SER A 201 -10.10 -20.45 -35.47
CA SER A 201 -9.82 -21.88 -35.28
C SER A 201 -11.01 -22.63 -34.71
N ALA A 202 -11.09 -23.93 -34.99
CA ALA A 202 -12.10 -24.81 -34.40
C ALA A 202 -12.02 -24.86 -32.86
N TYR A 203 -10.84 -24.62 -32.27
CA TYR A 203 -10.66 -24.58 -30.82
C TYR A 203 -11.52 -23.50 -30.17
N ILE A 204 -11.48 -22.28 -30.73
CA ILE A 204 -12.26 -21.12 -30.27
C ILE A 204 -13.73 -21.25 -30.70
N GLN A 205 -14.00 -21.56 -31.97
CA GLN A 205 -15.37 -21.55 -32.50
C GLN A 205 -16.30 -22.64 -31.92
N ASN A 206 -15.73 -23.74 -31.43
CA ASN A 206 -16.47 -24.83 -30.77
C ASN A 206 -16.75 -24.56 -29.28
N ASP A 207 -16.26 -23.46 -28.72
CA ASP A 207 -16.53 -23.06 -27.34
C ASP A 207 -17.33 -21.76 -27.34
N GLU A 208 -18.54 -21.82 -26.80
CA GLU A 208 -19.46 -20.68 -26.80
C GLU A 208 -18.88 -19.46 -26.09
N ILE A 209 -18.19 -19.67 -24.96
CA ILE A 209 -17.59 -18.59 -24.16
C ILE A 209 -16.44 -17.94 -24.91
N LEU A 210 -15.50 -18.74 -25.42
CA LEU A 210 -14.34 -18.23 -26.16
C LEU A 210 -14.75 -17.52 -27.45
N ARG A 211 -15.74 -18.07 -28.17
CA ARG A 211 -16.30 -17.45 -29.38
C ARG A 211 -16.96 -16.10 -29.08
N SER A 212 -17.79 -16.03 -28.03
CA SER A 212 -18.46 -14.79 -27.63
C SER A 212 -17.44 -13.72 -27.20
N LEU A 213 -16.44 -14.08 -26.39
CA LEU A 213 -15.36 -13.18 -26.01
C LEU A 213 -14.53 -12.69 -27.20
N SER A 214 -14.21 -13.57 -28.14
CA SER A 214 -13.45 -13.19 -29.34
C SER A 214 -14.24 -12.20 -30.20
N THR A 215 -15.56 -12.40 -30.31
CA THR A 215 -16.46 -11.52 -31.06
C THR A 215 -16.55 -10.13 -30.43
N ILE A 216 -16.71 -10.07 -29.10
CA ILE A 216 -16.72 -8.82 -28.34
C ILE A 216 -15.37 -8.10 -28.45
N GLY A 217 -14.27 -8.86 -28.39
CA GLY A 217 -12.90 -8.35 -28.52
C GLY A 217 -12.61 -7.58 -29.81
N CYS A 218 -13.38 -7.82 -30.88
CA CYS A 218 -13.26 -7.06 -32.14
C CYS A 218 -13.88 -5.65 -32.06
N HIS A 219 -14.66 -5.34 -31.04
CA HIS A 219 -15.46 -4.11 -30.90
C HIS A 219 -15.07 -3.32 -29.63
N VAL A 220 -13.77 -3.12 -29.43
CA VAL A 220 -13.17 -2.55 -28.21
C VAL A 220 -12.41 -1.26 -28.50
N GLU A 221 -12.17 -0.46 -27.45
CA GLU A 221 -11.23 0.65 -27.48
C GLU A 221 -9.88 0.20 -26.89
N PRO A 222 -8.74 0.45 -27.56
CA PRO A 222 -7.44 0.13 -26.98
C PRO A 222 -7.17 1.03 -25.77
N PHE A 223 -6.64 0.46 -24.69
CA PHE A 223 -6.20 1.27 -23.57
C PHE A 223 -5.04 2.19 -24.00
N PRO A 224 -5.08 3.50 -23.68
CA PRO A 224 -4.02 4.43 -24.03
C PRO A 224 -2.66 3.99 -23.46
N ASN A 225 -1.73 3.63 -24.34
CA ASN A 225 -0.37 3.28 -23.96
C ASN A 225 0.53 4.53 -23.95
N ILE A 226 0.40 5.33 -22.89
CA ILE A 226 1.18 6.56 -22.70
C ILE A 226 2.25 6.30 -21.62
N PRO A 227 3.55 6.31 -21.94
CA PRO A 227 4.62 6.08 -20.96
C PRO A 227 4.63 7.09 -19.80
N GLU A 228 4.37 8.36 -20.11
CA GLU A 228 4.57 9.51 -19.22
C GLU A 228 3.31 9.88 -18.44
N GLY A 229 2.20 9.25 -18.80
CA GLY A 229 0.88 9.50 -18.25
C GLY A 229 0.05 8.24 -18.18
N THR A 230 0.63 7.06 -17.94
CA THR A 230 -0.21 5.87 -17.84
C THR A 230 -1.20 6.08 -16.70
N LEU A 231 -2.49 6.12 -17.00
CA LEU A 231 -3.56 6.30 -16.01
C LEU A 231 -3.49 5.24 -14.90
N TRP A 232 -2.84 4.11 -15.20
CA TRP A 232 -2.47 3.07 -14.25
C TRP A 232 -1.65 3.58 -13.05
N TYR A 233 -0.72 4.53 -13.26
CA TYR A 233 0.03 5.15 -12.16
C TYR A 233 -0.84 6.01 -11.25
N SER A 234 -1.97 6.48 -11.78
CA SER A 234 -2.96 7.28 -11.05
C SER A 234 -4.18 6.45 -10.64
N GLN A 235 -4.17 5.12 -10.81
CA GLN A 235 -5.32 4.26 -10.51
C GLN A 235 -5.80 4.43 -9.06
N GLU A 236 -4.88 4.51 -8.10
CA GLU A 236 -5.24 4.75 -6.71
C GLU A 236 -5.86 6.13 -6.50
N ALA A 237 -5.37 7.16 -7.20
CA ALA A 237 -5.95 8.50 -7.17
C ALA A 237 -7.38 8.49 -7.72
N THR A 238 -7.61 7.84 -8.87
CA THR A 238 -8.94 7.73 -9.47
C THR A 238 -9.92 6.97 -8.58
N ILE A 239 -9.52 5.82 -8.01
CA ILE A 239 -10.34 5.06 -7.07
C ILE A 239 -10.71 5.91 -5.86
N ASN A 240 -9.75 6.67 -5.31
CA ASN A 240 -10.01 7.57 -4.17
C ASN A 240 -11.01 8.68 -4.52
N THR A 241 -10.85 9.28 -5.70
CA THR A 241 -11.74 10.33 -6.20
C THR A 241 -13.17 9.80 -6.34
N PHE A 242 -13.36 8.70 -7.06
CA PHE A 242 -14.69 8.10 -7.21
C PHE A 242 -15.26 7.64 -5.88
N ARG A 243 -14.43 7.06 -5.00
CA ARG A 243 -14.87 6.74 -3.64
C ARG A 243 -15.41 7.99 -2.93
N SER A 244 -14.70 9.12 -3.00
CA SER A 244 -15.16 10.36 -2.37
C SER A 244 -16.47 10.86 -2.98
N ILE A 245 -16.61 10.83 -4.31
CA ILE A 245 -17.79 11.28 -5.05
C ILE A 245 -19.03 10.44 -4.70
N PHE A 246 -18.87 9.12 -4.60
CA PHE A 246 -20.00 8.21 -4.42
C PHE A 246 -20.30 7.89 -2.95
N PHE A 247 -19.31 7.97 -2.04
CA PHE A 247 -19.46 7.55 -0.64
C PHE A 247 -19.13 8.64 0.39
N GLY A 248 -18.77 9.83 -0.07
CA GLY A 248 -18.42 10.99 0.74
C GLY A 248 -16.94 11.06 1.09
N ASP A 249 -16.54 12.18 1.69
CA ASP A 249 -15.21 12.42 2.25
C ASP A 249 -14.88 11.45 3.39
N SER A 250 -13.70 11.62 3.98
CA SER A 250 -13.25 10.80 5.10
C SER A 250 -14.15 10.84 6.34
N SER A 251 -15.00 11.87 6.47
CA SER A 251 -16.04 12.02 7.51
C SER A 251 -17.42 11.56 7.04
N GLY A 252 -17.55 11.13 5.78
CA GLY A 252 -18.79 10.69 5.16
C GLY A 252 -19.68 11.82 4.61
N ASN A 253 -19.18 13.06 4.54
CA ASN A 253 -19.94 14.17 3.98
C ASN A 253 -19.93 14.10 2.45
N GLU A 254 -21.03 14.53 1.82
CA GLU A 254 -21.08 14.65 0.37
C GLU A 254 -20.05 15.67 -0.14
N VAL A 255 -19.41 15.35 -1.27
CA VAL A 255 -18.40 16.20 -1.91
C VAL A 255 -18.91 16.67 -3.26
N ASP A 256 -18.44 17.84 -3.68
CA ASP A 256 -18.67 18.34 -5.04
C ASP A 256 -17.89 17.47 -6.04
N ALA A 257 -18.65 16.78 -6.91
CA ALA A 257 -18.08 15.92 -7.93
C ALA A 257 -17.27 16.69 -8.97
N ALA A 258 -17.71 17.88 -9.38
CA ALA A 258 -17.00 18.69 -10.38
C ALA A 258 -15.63 19.12 -9.86
N TYR A 259 -15.59 19.59 -8.61
CA TYR A 259 -14.34 19.92 -7.94
C TYR A 259 -13.40 18.70 -7.86
N LYS A 260 -13.91 17.54 -7.42
CA LYS A 260 -13.09 16.32 -7.26
C LYS A 260 -12.55 15.76 -8.57
N LEU A 261 -13.35 15.83 -9.63
CA LEU A 261 -12.94 15.43 -10.97
C LEU A 261 -11.88 16.37 -11.55
N ASN A 262 -12.05 17.68 -11.35
CA ASN A 262 -11.04 18.67 -11.75
C ASN A 262 -9.73 18.49 -10.98
N GLU A 263 -9.79 18.28 -9.65
CA GLU A 263 -8.62 17.95 -8.83
C GLU A 263 -7.88 16.71 -9.36
N LEU A 264 -8.62 15.66 -9.76
CA LEU A 264 -8.06 14.46 -10.37
C LEU A 264 -7.38 14.73 -11.71
N ALA A 265 -8.06 15.43 -12.61
CA ALA A 265 -7.54 15.73 -13.93
C ALA A 265 -6.28 16.63 -13.85
N GLU A 266 -6.28 17.65 -12.99
CA GLU A 266 -5.11 18.49 -12.72
C GLU A 266 -3.96 17.70 -12.11
N PHE A 267 -4.22 16.78 -11.18
CA PHE A 267 -3.18 15.92 -10.61
C PHE A 267 -2.52 15.05 -11.67
N ILE A 268 -3.32 14.44 -12.56
CA ILE A 268 -2.81 13.64 -13.68
C ILE A 268 -2.00 14.52 -14.64
N ARG A 269 -2.55 15.66 -15.09
CA ARG A 269 -1.85 16.61 -15.98
C ARG A 269 -0.52 17.08 -15.38
N ARG A 270 -0.49 17.39 -14.09
CA ARG A 270 0.73 17.80 -13.37
C ARG A 270 1.76 16.68 -13.32
N ASN A 271 1.34 15.44 -13.06
CA ASN A 271 2.27 14.31 -13.03
C ASN A 271 2.89 14.05 -14.42
N VAL A 272 2.07 14.13 -15.47
CA VAL A 272 2.55 14.06 -16.87
C VAL A 272 3.58 15.17 -17.13
N TYR A 273 3.27 16.41 -16.73
CA TYR A 273 4.19 17.54 -16.90
C TYR A 273 5.53 17.28 -16.18
N VAL A 274 5.51 16.84 -14.93
CA VAL A 274 6.73 16.55 -14.14
C VAL A 274 7.53 15.39 -14.73
N MET A 275 6.86 14.38 -15.31
CA MET A 275 7.54 13.27 -15.98
C MET A 275 8.19 13.68 -17.30
N ASN A 276 7.63 14.67 -17.99
CA ASN A 276 8.12 15.22 -19.26
C ASN A 276 9.07 16.42 -19.11
N GLU A 277 9.32 16.89 -17.89
CA GLU A 277 10.21 18.01 -17.65
C GLU A 277 11.66 17.57 -17.91
N ASP A 278 12.29 18.16 -18.93
CA ASP A 278 13.72 17.98 -19.20
C ASP A 278 14.53 18.53 -18.02
N VAL A 279 15.12 17.62 -17.24
CA VAL A 279 15.86 18.03 -16.04
C VAL A 279 17.26 18.47 -16.43
N GLU A 280 17.62 19.72 -16.13
CA GLU A 280 19.00 20.18 -16.26
C GLU A 280 19.92 19.38 -15.34
N TYR A 281 20.83 18.61 -15.94
CA TYR A 281 21.82 17.86 -15.19
C TYR A 281 22.89 18.79 -14.63
N LEU A 282 23.15 18.66 -13.33
CA LEU A 282 24.33 19.27 -12.71
C LEU A 282 25.56 18.47 -13.11
N GLU A 283 26.32 18.97 -14.08
CA GLU A 283 27.67 18.48 -14.33
C GLU A 283 28.58 18.90 -13.18
N ILE A 284 28.83 17.99 -12.24
CA ILE A 284 29.84 18.18 -11.21
C ILE A 284 31.15 17.60 -11.75
N PRO A 285 32.20 18.43 -11.97
CA PRO A 285 33.49 17.93 -12.38
C PRO A 285 34.03 16.83 -11.45
N TRP A 286 34.62 15.78 -12.02
CA TRP A 286 35.08 14.60 -11.28
C TRP A 286 36.00 14.94 -10.09
N TYR A 287 36.79 16.01 -10.20
CA TYR A 287 37.71 16.46 -9.15
C TYR A 287 37.00 16.98 -7.89
N LEU A 288 35.76 17.47 -7.98
CA LEU A 288 35.00 17.90 -6.80
C LEU A 288 34.59 16.72 -5.93
N TYR A 289 34.23 15.58 -6.52
CA TYR A 289 34.03 14.34 -5.75
C TYR A 289 35.30 13.90 -5.04
N LEU A 290 36.44 14.05 -5.70
CA LEU A 290 37.75 13.73 -5.11
C LEU A 290 38.07 14.67 -3.95
N ILE A 291 37.81 15.98 -4.08
CA ILE A 291 37.99 16.98 -3.02
C ILE A 291 37.07 16.68 -1.83
N VAL A 292 35.77 16.43 -2.05
CA VAL A 292 34.83 16.08 -0.98
C VAL A 292 35.25 14.77 -0.29
N GLY A 293 35.64 13.76 -1.07
CA GLY A 293 36.17 12.49 -0.55
C GLY A 293 37.40 12.70 0.34
N LEU A 294 38.37 13.48 -0.12
CA LEU A 294 39.56 13.84 0.66
C LEU A 294 39.22 14.66 1.91
N LEU A 295 38.25 15.57 1.84
CA LEU A 295 37.79 16.34 3.00
C LEU A 295 37.17 15.43 4.07
N VAL A 296 36.27 14.52 3.67
CA VAL A 296 35.69 13.52 4.59
C VAL A 296 36.77 12.63 5.19
N LEU A 297 37.70 12.13 4.37
CA LEU A 297 38.80 11.29 4.83
C LEU A 297 39.73 12.05 5.79
N SER A 298 40.06 13.30 5.47
CA SER A 298 40.88 14.17 6.31
C SER A 298 40.18 14.51 7.63
N SER A 299 38.86 14.72 7.62
CA SER A 299 38.05 14.95 8.83
C SER A 299 37.97 13.71 9.70
N LEU A 300 37.83 12.51 9.11
CA LEU A 300 37.90 11.25 9.83
C LEU A 300 39.28 11.03 10.45
N VAL A 301 40.36 11.22 9.66
CA VAL A 301 41.74 11.11 10.14
C VAL A 301 42.00 12.12 11.26
N TYR A 302 41.58 13.37 11.10
CA TYR A 302 41.68 14.41 12.11
C TYR A 302 40.90 14.06 13.38
N TRP A 303 39.67 13.55 13.24
CA TRP A 303 38.85 13.10 14.37
C TRP A 303 39.50 11.94 15.13
N PHE A 304 40.05 10.95 14.41
CA PHE A 304 40.82 9.85 15.00
C PHE A 304 42.11 10.34 15.67
N TYR A 305 42.81 11.29 15.06
CA TYR A 305 44.01 11.92 15.61
C TYR A 305 43.71 12.70 16.90
N MET A 306 42.64 13.51 16.91
CA MET A 306 42.18 14.26 18.07
C MET A 306 41.69 13.34 19.20
N ARG A 307 41.04 12.21 18.87
CA ARG A 307 40.69 11.17 19.85
C ARG A 307 41.91 10.39 20.36
N ARG A 308 42.96 10.21 19.54
CA ARG A 308 44.25 9.61 19.95
C ARG A 308 44.96 10.43 21.02
N LYS A 309 44.88 11.77 20.96
CA LYS A 309 45.50 12.66 21.97
C LYS A 309 44.93 12.50 23.40
N ARG A 310 43.77 11.86 23.59
CA ARG A 310 43.12 11.70 24.91
C ARG A 310 43.42 10.40 25.66
N ARG A 311 44.17 9.44 25.11
CA ARG A 311 44.56 8.21 25.83
C ARG A 311 46.01 7.82 25.52
N ARG A 312 46.91 7.97 26.50
CA ARG A 312 48.21 7.26 26.53
C ARG A 312 47.92 5.75 26.57
N ARG A 313 47.95 5.06 25.41
CA ARG A 313 47.88 3.60 25.34
C ARG A 313 49.28 3.01 25.20
N LYS A 314 49.53 1.88 25.90
CA LYS A 314 50.68 0.99 25.68
C LYS A 314 50.83 0.70 24.18
N LYS A 315 52.06 0.70 23.66
CA LYS A 315 52.36 0.24 22.29
C LYS A 315 51.88 -1.20 22.16
N MET A 316 50.80 -1.43 21.41
CA MET A 316 50.34 -2.77 21.05
C MET A 316 51.23 -3.32 19.94
N ASP A 317 51.50 -4.63 19.97
CA ASP A 317 52.24 -5.31 18.92
C ASP A 317 51.52 -5.18 17.57
N LEU A 318 52.29 -4.82 16.53
CA LEU A 318 51.78 -4.56 15.19
C LEU A 318 51.23 -5.86 14.56
N LYS A 319 51.90 -6.99 14.81
CA LYS A 319 51.47 -8.30 14.30
C LYS A 319 50.12 -8.70 14.87
N THR A 320 49.94 -8.57 16.18
CA THR A 320 48.65 -8.83 16.84
C THR A 320 47.54 -7.91 16.32
N THR A 321 47.85 -6.63 16.08
CA THR A 321 46.87 -5.65 15.57
C THR A 321 46.46 -5.99 14.13
N LEU A 322 47.40 -6.32 13.25
CA LEU A 322 47.12 -6.73 11.87
C LEU A 322 46.32 -8.03 11.81
N PHE A 323 46.66 -9.01 12.65
CA PHE A 323 45.91 -10.26 12.77
C PHE A 323 44.46 -10.01 13.22
N ALA A 324 44.25 -9.12 14.20
CA ALA A 324 42.90 -8.74 14.64
C ALA A 324 42.09 -8.05 13.52
N TRP A 325 42.70 -7.16 12.73
CA TRP A 325 42.03 -6.55 11.58
C TRP A 325 41.72 -7.57 10.48
N ALA A 326 42.62 -8.54 10.23
CA ALA A 326 42.37 -9.59 9.25
C ALA A 326 41.17 -10.47 9.65
N LEU A 327 41.03 -10.80 10.94
CA LEU A 327 39.86 -11.52 11.47
C LEU A 327 38.57 -10.70 11.40
N LEU A 328 38.65 -9.37 11.54
CA LEU A 328 37.50 -8.48 11.40
C LEU A 328 37.14 -8.15 9.95
N LEU A 329 38.06 -8.35 9.00
CA LEU A 329 37.89 -7.95 7.60
C LEU A 329 36.61 -8.53 6.96
N PRO A 330 36.26 -9.83 7.14
CA PRO A 330 35.01 -10.36 6.56
C PRO A 330 33.77 -9.67 7.13
N LEU A 331 33.74 -9.42 8.45
CA LEU A 331 32.63 -8.71 9.09
C LEU A 331 32.52 -7.26 8.58
N LEU A 332 33.64 -6.55 8.49
CA LEU A 332 33.68 -5.16 8.01
C LEU A 332 33.31 -5.07 6.53
N PHE A 333 33.71 -6.06 5.72
CA PHE A 333 33.30 -6.15 4.33
C PHE A 333 31.78 -6.35 4.21
N LEU A 334 31.21 -7.30 4.96
CA LEU A 334 29.75 -7.52 4.96
C LEU A 334 29.00 -6.28 5.46
N LEU A 335 29.48 -5.64 6.52
CA LEU A 335 28.88 -4.39 7.03
C LEU A 335 29.00 -3.26 6.00
N GLY A 336 30.14 -3.15 5.32
CA GLY A 336 30.36 -2.20 4.25
C GLY A 336 29.42 -2.43 3.06
N ALA A 337 29.34 -3.67 2.57
CA ALA A 337 28.59 -4.04 1.38
C ALA A 337 27.07 -4.01 1.60
N PHE A 338 26.57 -4.47 2.76
CA PHE A 338 25.14 -4.63 2.99
C PHE A 338 24.50 -3.53 3.85
N TYR A 339 25.28 -2.70 4.55
CA TYR A 339 24.74 -1.58 5.34
C TYR A 339 25.24 -0.23 4.84
N LEU A 340 26.56 -0.02 4.78
CA LEU A 340 27.10 1.30 4.44
C LEU A 340 26.85 1.65 2.97
N PHE A 341 27.14 0.74 2.05
CA PHE A 341 26.96 0.97 0.62
C PHE A 341 25.50 1.33 0.28
N PRO A 342 24.46 0.57 0.71
CA PRO A 342 23.07 0.95 0.44
C PRO A 342 22.69 2.30 1.03
N ILE A 343 23.18 2.68 2.23
CA ILE A 343 22.92 3.99 2.83
C ILE A 343 23.50 5.11 1.96
N PHE A 344 24.77 5.02 1.58
CA PHE A 344 25.42 6.04 0.76
C PHE A 344 24.86 6.08 -0.66
N HIS A 345 24.54 4.92 -1.23
CA HIS A 345 23.90 4.85 -2.54
C HIS A 345 22.49 5.46 -2.50
N ASN A 346 21.71 5.22 -1.44
CA ASN A 346 20.40 5.84 -1.27
C ASN A 346 20.50 7.37 -1.11
N ILE A 347 21.50 7.86 -0.36
CA ILE A 347 21.81 9.30 -0.29
C ILE A 347 22.20 9.82 -1.67
N TYR A 348 22.96 9.08 -2.48
CA TYR A 348 23.27 9.51 -3.85
C TYR A 348 22.00 9.61 -4.71
N LEU A 349 21.14 8.58 -4.68
CA LEU A 349 19.90 8.55 -5.44
C LEU A 349 18.97 9.72 -5.09
N SER A 350 18.97 10.20 -3.85
CA SER A 350 18.14 11.36 -3.45
C SER A 350 18.54 12.67 -4.14
N PHE A 351 19.74 12.77 -4.72
CA PHE A 351 20.17 13.92 -5.53
C PHE A 351 20.03 13.69 -7.04
N THR A 352 19.35 12.63 -7.47
CA THR A 352 19.19 12.26 -8.89
C THR A 352 17.74 12.31 -9.37
N ASN A 353 17.50 12.13 -10.67
CA ASN A 353 16.16 11.89 -11.25
C ASN A 353 15.83 10.40 -11.44
N TYR A 354 16.47 9.50 -10.69
CA TYR A 354 16.25 8.05 -10.80
C TYR A 354 14.77 7.69 -10.57
N SER A 355 14.14 7.09 -11.59
CA SER A 355 12.71 6.77 -11.62
C SER A 355 12.44 5.53 -12.48
N GLY A 356 11.19 5.08 -12.52
CA GLY A 356 10.76 4.00 -13.42
C GLY A 356 10.95 4.32 -14.92
N VAL A 357 11.04 5.61 -15.28
CA VAL A 357 11.30 6.08 -16.65
C VAL A 357 12.80 6.23 -16.89
N ASN A 358 13.53 6.75 -15.89
CA ASN A 358 14.97 7.01 -15.93
C ASN A 358 15.75 5.90 -15.20
N LEU A 359 15.63 4.65 -15.66
CA LEU A 359 16.28 3.50 -14.99
C LEU A 359 17.77 3.35 -15.30
N ARG A 360 18.21 3.79 -16.49
CA ARG A 360 19.60 3.65 -16.96
C ARG A 360 20.27 4.99 -17.21
N ASP A 361 19.49 5.97 -17.68
CA ASP A 361 19.95 7.31 -18.01
C ASP A 361 19.39 8.28 -16.97
N TYR A 362 19.98 8.23 -15.78
CA TYR A 362 19.66 9.15 -14.70
C TYR A 362 20.92 9.91 -14.31
N GLY A 363 20.74 11.16 -13.91
CA GLY A 363 21.82 12.06 -13.56
C GLY A 363 21.48 12.88 -12.33
N LEU A 364 22.43 13.73 -11.94
CA LEU A 364 22.30 14.56 -10.76
C LEU A 364 21.44 15.79 -11.04
N VAL A 365 20.46 15.99 -10.18
CA VAL A 365 19.50 17.11 -10.20
C VAL A 365 19.61 17.97 -8.93
N GLY A 366 20.60 17.67 -8.10
CA GLY A 366 20.88 18.41 -6.87
C GLY A 366 19.74 18.31 -5.87
N LEU A 367 19.24 19.46 -5.41
CA LEU A 367 18.21 19.52 -4.37
C LEU A 367 16.77 19.54 -4.91
N ALA A 368 16.54 19.24 -6.19
CA ALA A 368 15.21 19.31 -6.80
C ALA A 368 14.16 18.46 -6.04
N ASN A 369 14.49 17.21 -5.69
CA ASN A 369 13.60 16.34 -4.92
C ASN A 369 13.27 16.92 -3.54
N TYR A 370 14.27 17.49 -2.84
CA TYR A 370 14.05 18.14 -1.55
C TYR A 370 13.21 19.41 -1.69
N ARG A 371 13.42 20.20 -2.75
CA ARG A 371 12.61 21.38 -3.05
C ARG A 371 11.14 20.98 -3.19
N GLU A 372 10.83 19.97 -3.98
CA GLU A 372 9.47 19.44 -4.12
C GLU A 372 8.88 19.05 -2.76
N ILE A 373 9.62 18.29 -1.94
CA ILE A 373 9.17 17.85 -0.62
C ILE A 373 8.90 19.04 0.31
N PHE A 374 9.74 20.07 0.31
CA PHE A 374 9.63 21.21 1.23
C PHE A 374 8.74 22.35 0.72
N THR A 375 8.31 22.34 -0.55
CA THR A 375 7.37 23.32 -1.10
C THR A 375 5.96 22.75 -1.24
N THR A 376 5.78 21.77 -2.13
CA THR A 376 4.47 21.18 -2.44
C THR A 376 4.13 20.05 -1.47
N GLY A 377 5.13 19.26 -1.05
CA GLY A 377 4.95 18.10 -0.18
C GLY A 377 4.95 18.38 1.33
N ILE A 378 5.14 19.64 1.75
CA ILE A 378 5.48 19.95 3.15
C ILE A 378 4.35 19.63 4.13
N ARG A 379 3.10 19.85 3.72
CA ARG A 379 1.91 19.51 4.53
C ARG A 379 1.85 18.01 4.79
N GLY A 380 2.03 17.21 3.73
CA GLY A 380 2.10 15.75 3.83
C GLY A 380 3.24 15.28 4.73
N LEU A 381 4.45 15.84 4.55
CA LEU A 381 5.61 15.51 5.39
C LEU A 381 5.34 15.80 6.88
N LEU A 382 4.78 16.96 7.21
CA LEU A 382 4.49 17.35 8.60
C LEU A 382 3.39 16.47 9.21
N SER A 383 2.31 16.23 8.47
CA SER A 383 1.19 15.38 8.91
C SER A 383 1.66 13.95 9.20
N MET A 384 2.39 13.33 8.27
CA MET A 384 2.98 11.99 8.47
C MET A 384 3.99 11.96 9.60
N SER A 385 4.85 12.97 9.71
CA SER A 385 5.86 13.02 10.77
C SER A 385 5.19 13.08 12.14
N LEU A 386 4.17 13.93 12.30
CA LEU A 386 3.41 14.04 13.53
C LEU A 386 2.68 12.73 13.85
N TRP A 387 1.99 12.15 12.87
CA TRP A 387 1.32 10.86 13.04
C TRP A 387 2.30 9.74 13.41
N THR A 388 3.44 9.64 12.74
CA THR A 388 4.47 8.62 13.01
C THR A 388 5.01 8.73 14.44
N ILE A 389 5.23 9.96 14.93
CA ILE A 389 5.66 10.20 16.31
C ILE A 389 4.57 9.81 17.31
N ILE A 390 3.33 10.26 17.09
CA ILE A 390 2.18 9.95 17.95
C ILE A 390 1.96 8.44 18.00
N PHE A 391 1.95 7.78 16.85
CA PHE A 391 1.81 6.34 16.71
C PHE A 391 2.91 5.60 17.50
N ALA A 392 4.19 5.92 17.26
CA ALA A 392 5.29 5.26 17.93
C ALA A 392 5.25 5.46 19.45
N LEU A 393 4.97 6.69 19.91
CA LEU A 393 4.81 6.98 21.35
C LEU A 393 3.62 6.23 21.95
N ALA A 394 2.46 6.24 21.29
CA ALA A 394 1.25 5.60 21.78
C ALA A 394 1.42 4.09 21.90
N VAL A 395 1.94 3.43 20.86
CA VAL A 395 2.18 1.98 20.87
C VAL A 395 3.11 1.60 22.01
N ILE A 396 4.20 2.35 22.21
CA ILE A 396 5.17 2.01 23.28
C ILE A 396 4.62 2.32 24.66
N ALA A 397 4.02 3.48 24.85
CA ALA A 397 3.48 3.88 26.14
C ALA A 397 2.40 2.89 26.60
N LEU A 398 1.47 2.53 25.71
CA LEU A 398 0.41 1.56 25.99
C LEU A 398 0.99 0.17 26.20
N SER A 399 1.88 -0.31 25.32
CA SER A 399 2.48 -1.65 25.45
C SER A 399 3.31 -1.80 26.72
N PHE A 400 4.06 -0.76 27.09
CA PHE A 400 4.81 -0.70 28.34
C PHE A 400 3.88 -0.70 29.55
N LEU A 401 2.83 0.12 29.54
CA LEU A 401 1.87 0.22 30.63
C LEU A 401 1.12 -1.10 30.83
N PHE A 402 0.54 -1.66 29.77
CA PHE A 402 -0.18 -2.93 29.80
C PHE A 402 0.75 -4.10 30.15
N GLY A 403 1.94 -4.15 29.54
CA GLY A 403 2.93 -5.18 29.83
C GLY A 403 3.36 -5.16 31.30
N THR A 404 3.65 -3.97 31.84
CA THR A 404 4.05 -3.81 33.25
C THR A 404 2.92 -4.13 34.22
N LEU A 405 1.70 -3.71 33.89
CA LEU A 405 0.50 -4.03 34.67
C LEU A 405 0.28 -5.55 34.73
N LEU A 406 0.27 -6.22 33.59
CA LEU A 406 0.11 -7.68 33.52
C LEU A 406 1.24 -8.41 34.24
N ALA A 407 2.50 -7.97 34.07
CA ALA A 407 3.63 -8.55 34.79
C ALA A 407 3.44 -8.47 36.31
N THR A 408 2.97 -7.32 36.81
CA THR A 408 2.73 -7.11 38.25
C THR A 408 1.57 -7.96 38.77
N LEU A 409 0.47 -8.09 38.01
CA LEU A 409 -0.66 -8.93 38.35
C LEU A 409 -0.30 -10.42 38.36
N LEU A 410 0.45 -10.88 37.36
CA LEU A 410 0.91 -12.26 37.27
C LEU A 410 1.90 -12.58 38.38
N ASP A 411 2.75 -11.64 38.79
CA ASP A 411 3.65 -11.88 39.92
C ASP A 411 2.88 -12.07 41.24
N ALA A 412 1.79 -11.32 41.43
CA ALA A 412 0.95 -11.40 42.62
C ALA A 412 0.08 -12.66 42.70
N THR A 413 -0.25 -13.31 41.59
CA THR A 413 -1.18 -14.48 41.53
C THR A 413 -0.50 -15.84 41.78
N GLY A 414 0.83 -15.87 41.86
CA GLY A 414 1.60 -17.09 42.18
C GLY A 414 2.10 -17.86 40.95
N ALA A 415 3.16 -18.65 41.14
CA ALA A 415 4.01 -19.15 40.05
C ALA A 415 3.31 -20.07 39.04
N LYS A 416 2.33 -20.88 39.46
CA LYS A 416 1.61 -21.82 38.58
C LYS A 416 0.69 -21.07 37.61
N ILE A 417 -0.15 -20.18 38.12
CA ILE A 417 -1.07 -19.35 37.33
C ILE A 417 -0.27 -18.45 36.41
N ALA A 418 0.75 -17.77 36.94
CA ALA A 418 1.64 -16.92 36.16
C ALA A 418 2.30 -17.66 34.98
N LYS A 419 2.64 -18.94 35.13
CA LYS A 419 3.24 -19.74 34.03
C LYS A 419 2.26 -19.96 32.88
N ILE A 420 1.00 -20.30 33.17
CA ILE A 420 -0.02 -20.56 32.15
C ILE A 420 -0.36 -19.26 31.41
N TYR A 421 -0.66 -18.18 32.13
CA TYR A 421 -1.03 -16.92 31.49
C TYR A 421 0.13 -16.27 30.72
N ARG A 422 1.39 -16.45 31.16
CA ARG A 422 2.56 -16.03 30.35
C ARG A 422 2.62 -16.77 29.02
N LEU A 423 2.29 -18.07 28.98
CA LEU A 423 2.25 -18.84 27.74
C LEU A 423 1.12 -18.40 26.82
N ILE A 424 -0.03 -18.02 27.37
CA ILE A 424 -1.15 -17.50 26.57
C ILE A 424 -0.82 -16.11 26.00
N TYR A 425 -0.32 -15.21 26.85
CA TYR A 425 -0.07 -13.83 26.45
C TYR A 425 1.16 -13.64 25.56
N ILE A 426 2.08 -14.61 25.46
CA ILE A 426 3.23 -14.51 24.54
C ILE A 426 2.85 -14.82 23.08
N VAL A 427 1.71 -15.49 22.85
CA VAL A 427 1.27 -15.93 21.51
C VAL A 427 1.33 -14.81 20.45
N PRO A 428 0.83 -13.58 20.69
CA PRO A 428 0.87 -12.51 19.71
C PRO A 428 2.27 -12.18 19.18
N TRP A 429 3.29 -12.36 20.03
CA TRP A 429 4.67 -12.04 19.70
C TRP A 429 5.41 -13.19 19.00
N VAL A 430 4.94 -14.43 19.16
CA VAL A 430 5.59 -15.63 18.60
C VAL A 430 5.08 -15.97 17.20
N VAL A 431 3.82 -15.63 16.89
CA VAL A 431 3.22 -15.90 15.58
C VAL A 431 3.81 -14.95 14.54
N PRO A 432 4.09 -15.42 13.30
CA PRO A 432 4.58 -14.56 12.22
C PRO A 432 3.68 -13.34 11.99
N ALA A 433 4.30 -12.15 11.91
CA ALA A 433 3.59 -10.88 11.87
C ALA A 433 2.70 -10.74 10.62
N VAL A 434 3.18 -11.15 9.43
CA VAL A 434 2.47 -10.95 8.16
C VAL A 434 1.09 -11.61 8.16
N ILE A 435 1.03 -12.91 8.45
CA ILE A 435 -0.23 -13.67 8.48
C ILE A 435 -1.17 -13.10 9.53
N THR A 436 -0.62 -12.73 10.69
CA THR A 436 -1.40 -12.21 11.80
C THR A 436 -1.99 -10.82 11.49
N LEU A 437 -1.27 -9.96 10.76
CA LEU A 437 -1.77 -8.64 10.34
C LEU A 437 -2.85 -8.76 9.26
N LEU A 438 -2.70 -9.68 8.30
CA LEU A 438 -3.75 -9.98 7.32
C LEU A 438 -4.99 -10.58 7.99
N MET A 439 -4.81 -11.41 9.01
CA MET A 439 -5.93 -11.91 9.82
C MET A 439 -6.64 -10.75 10.54
N TRP A 440 -5.89 -9.84 11.20
CA TRP A 440 -6.48 -8.64 11.82
C TRP A 440 -7.23 -7.76 10.83
N GLN A 441 -6.71 -7.61 9.60
CA GLN A 441 -7.38 -6.89 8.53
C GLN A 441 -8.77 -7.48 8.25
N GLY A 442 -8.88 -8.81 8.08
CA GLY A 442 -10.16 -9.48 7.89
C GLY A 442 -11.09 -9.43 9.12
N LEU A 443 -10.53 -9.50 10.34
CA LEU A 443 -11.31 -9.37 11.58
C LEU A 443 -11.95 -7.98 11.74
N LEU A 444 -11.26 -6.94 11.27
CA LEU A 444 -11.64 -5.53 11.35
C LEU A 444 -12.49 -5.06 10.15
N GLU A 445 -12.82 -5.94 9.21
CA GLU A 445 -13.66 -5.59 8.06
C GLU A 445 -15.05 -5.07 8.49
N THR A 446 -15.57 -4.05 7.81
CA THR A 446 -16.74 -3.29 8.27
C THR A 446 -18.03 -4.13 8.20
N GLU A 447 -18.26 -4.77 7.05
CA GLU A 447 -19.49 -5.53 6.75
C GLU A 447 -19.37 -7.01 7.18
N GLY A 448 -18.21 -7.62 6.96
CA GLY A 448 -18.00 -9.07 7.14
C GLY A 448 -17.20 -9.49 8.36
N GLY A 449 -16.56 -8.54 9.05
CA GLY A 449 -15.57 -8.80 10.10
C GLY A 449 -16.16 -9.40 11.37
N LEU A 450 -15.44 -10.34 11.99
CA LEU A 450 -15.86 -10.98 13.23
C LEU A 450 -16.07 -9.96 14.36
N ILE A 451 -15.24 -8.92 14.43
CA ILE A 451 -15.33 -7.91 15.49
C ILE A 451 -16.65 -7.16 15.38
N ASN A 452 -17.04 -6.70 14.19
CA ASN A 452 -18.32 -6.04 13.99
C ASN A 452 -19.51 -6.99 14.21
N LYS A 453 -19.41 -8.25 13.80
CA LYS A 453 -20.42 -9.27 14.15
C LYS A 453 -20.62 -9.39 15.67
N MET A 454 -19.54 -9.38 16.46
CA MET A 454 -19.63 -9.41 17.92
C MET A 454 -20.21 -8.12 18.50
N LEU A 455 -19.87 -6.95 17.94
CA LEU A 455 -20.41 -5.65 18.36
C LEU A 455 -21.92 -5.53 18.07
N ASN A 456 -22.38 -6.10 16.96
CA ASN A 456 -23.81 -6.17 16.62
C ASN A 456 -24.59 -7.02 17.61
N LEU A 457 -24.03 -8.15 18.07
CA LEU A 457 -24.68 -9.01 19.07
C LEU A 457 -24.95 -8.30 20.40
N ILE A 458 -24.16 -7.26 20.73
CA ILE A 458 -24.33 -6.44 21.93
C ILE A 458 -24.96 -5.07 21.65
N GLY A 459 -25.47 -4.84 20.44
CA GLY A 459 -26.26 -3.66 20.08
C GLY A 459 -25.48 -2.38 19.75
N ILE A 460 -24.16 -2.46 19.50
CA ILE A 460 -23.32 -1.28 19.21
C ILE A 460 -23.41 -0.85 17.72
N GLY A 461 -23.64 -1.80 16.81
CA GLY A 461 -23.61 -1.55 15.37
C GLY A 461 -22.23 -1.79 14.72
N ASN A 462 -22.15 -1.63 13.40
CA ASN A 462 -20.92 -1.76 12.63
C ASN A 462 -20.01 -0.53 12.83
N VAL A 463 -18.75 -0.77 13.20
CA VAL A 463 -17.71 0.26 13.32
C VAL A 463 -16.80 0.23 12.09
N PRO A 464 -16.55 1.38 11.43
CA PRO A 464 -15.70 1.49 10.23
C PRO A 464 -14.20 1.45 10.58
N TRP A 465 -13.71 0.34 11.14
CA TRP A 465 -12.37 0.23 11.72
C TRP A 465 -11.23 0.61 10.80
N LEU A 466 -11.33 0.33 9.50
CA LEU A 466 -10.26 0.58 8.52
C LEU A 466 -10.63 1.66 7.50
N THR A 467 -11.89 2.10 7.48
CA THR A 467 -12.44 3.02 6.47
C THR A 467 -12.63 4.44 6.99
N ASP A 468 -12.84 4.62 8.30
CA ASP A 468 -12.80 5.93 8.96
C ASP A 468 -11.36 6.27 9.42
N PRO A 469 -10.84 7.49 9.18
CA PRO A 469 -9.48 7.87 9.53
C PRO A 469 -9.14 7.72 11.01
N THR A 470 -10.08 8.09 11.88
CA THR A 470 -9.85 8.09 13.33
C THR A 470 -9.85 6.66 13.86
N MET A 471 -10.83 5.87 13.43
CA MET A 471 -10.91 4.45 13.79
C MET A 471 -9.75 3.66 13.19
N ALA A 472 -9.30 3.96 11.98
CA ALA A 472 -8.11 3.33 11.39
C ALA A 472 -6.84 3.61 12.20
N ARG A 473 -6.65 4.85 12.66
CA ARG A 473 -5.55 5.21 13.56
C ARG A 473 -5.64 4.47 14.90
N ILE A 474 -6.83 4.41 15.51
CA ILE A 474 -7.07 3.70 16.77
C ILE A 474 -6.82 2.20 16.60
N ALA A 475 -7.42 1.57 15.60
CA ALA A 475 -7.26 0.15 15.28
C ALA A 475 -5.79 -0.20 15.06
N THR A 476 -5.07 0.62 14.28
CA THR A 476 -3.63 0.43 14.02
C THR A 476 -2.82 0.46 15.33
N ILE A 477 -3.09 1.42 16.22
CA ILE A 477 -2.44 1.47 17.53
C ILE A 477 -2.79 0.22 18.36
N LEU A 478 -4.06 -0.16 18.45
CA LEU A 478 -4.51 -1.28 19.27
C LEU A 478 -3.91 -2.62 18.80
N VAL A 479 -3.91 -2.88 17.49
CA VAL A 479 -3.29 -4.08 16.90
C VAL A 479 -1.80 -4.08 17.21
N MET A 480 -1.10 -2.97 17.02
CA MET A 480 0.35 -2.90 17.26
C MET A 480 0.71 -3.00 18.76
N VAL A 481 -0.16 -2.52 19.65
CA VAL A 481 -0.06 -2.75 21.10
C VAL A 481 -0.26 -4.23 21.43
N TRP A 482 -1.26 -4.89 20.83
CA TRP A 482 -1.50 -6.32 21.00
C TRP A 482 -0.29 -7.18 20.61
N PHE A 483 0.46 -6.79 19.56
CA PHE A 483 1.73 -7.42 19.20
C PHE A 483 2.87 -7.13 20.18
N SER A 484 2.93 -5.91 20.72
CA SER A 484 4.12 -5.39 21.40
C SER A 484 4.07 -5.59 22.91
N PHE A 485 2.89 -5.60 23.55
CA PHE A 485 2.77 -5.75 25.00
C PHE A 485 3.42 -7.03 25.58
N PRO A 486 3.43 -8.20 24.89
CA PRO A 486 4.00 -9.41 25.47
C PRO A 486 5.50 -9.29 25.73
N TYR A 487 6.21 -8.61 24.82
CA TYR A 487 7.63 -8.33 24.97
C TYR A 487 7.90 -7.48 26.22
N TYR A 488 7.15 -6.39 26.41
CA TYR A 488 7.30 -5.54 27.59
C TYR A 488 6.86 -6.23 28.88
N MET A 489 5.84 -7.09 28.83
CA MET A 489 5.43 -7.92 29.96
C MET A 489 6.56 -8.83 30.45
N LEU A 490 7.21 -9.55 29.53
CA LEU A 490 8.29 -10.49 29.89
C LEU A 490 9.50 -9.76 30.49
N ILE A 491 9.87 -8.63 29.88
CA ILE A 491 10.98 -7.83 30.37
C ILE A 491 10.63 -7.23 31.75
N ALA A 492 9.46 -6.62 31.90
CA ALA A 492 9.00 -6.07 33.18
C ALA A 492 8.98 -7.15 34.27
N PHE A 493 8.58 -8.38 33.94
CA PHE A 493 8.60 -9.51 34.88
C PHE A 493 10.02 -9.83 35.38
N GLY A 494 11.02 -9.78 34.50
CA GLY A 494 12.44 -9.93 34.89
C GLY A 494 12.91 -8.82 35.83
N TYR A 495 12.51 -7.57 35.57
CA TYR A 495 12.90 -6.42 36.39
C TYR A 495 12.15 -6.33 37.72
N LEU A 496 10.90 -6.80 37.80
CA LEU A 496 10.14 -6.87 39.06
C LEU A 496 10.91 -7.63 40.15
N LYS A 497 11.65 -8.68 39.76
CA LYS A 497 12.48 -9.47 40.68
C LYS A 497 13.72 -8.74 41.19
N ALA A 498 14.16 -7.69 40.50
CA ALA A 498 15.30 -6.88 40.90
C ALA A 498 14.93 -5.76 41.88
N ILE A 499 13.64 -5.44 42.05
CA ILE A 499 13.19 -4.42 42.99
C ILE A 499 13.29 -4.98 44.43
N PRO A 500 14.03 -4.34 45.34
CA PRO A 500 14.12 -4.78 46.74
C PRO A 500 12.74 -4.86 47.39
N LYS A 501 12.51 -5.93 48.16
CA LYS A 501 11.21 -6.15 48.83
C LYS A 501 10.87 -5.06 49.85
N ASP A 502 11.89 -4.44 50.44
CA ASP A 502 11.79 -3.37 51.44
C ASP A 502 10.90 -2.22 50.97
N TYR A 503 10.92 -1.86 49.68
CA TYR A 503 10.03 -0.84 49.12
C TYR A 503 8.55 -1.21 49.24
N TYR A 504 8.22 -2.48 49.02
CA TYR A 504 6.86 -3.00 49.11
C TYR A 504 6.41 -3.19 50.56
N GLU A 505 7.32 -3.61 51.44
CA GLU A 505 7.06 -3.78 52.87
C GLU A 505 6.83 -2.43 53.56
N ALA A 506 7.68 -1.43 53.29
CA ALA A 506 7.50 -0.07 53.80
C ALA A 506 6.15 0.52 53.36
N ALA A 507 5.81 0.40 52.08
CA ALA A 507 4.52 0.88 51.57
C ALA A 507 3.32 0.18 52.23
N LYS A 508 3.45 -1.10 52.59
CA LYS A 508 2.42 -1.84 53.33
C LYS A 508 2.27 -1.34 54.76
N VAL A 509 3.37 -1.00 55.43
CA VAL A 509 3.35 -0.39 56.78
C VAL A 509 2.66 0.98 56.74
N ASP A 510 2.91 1.78 55.69
CA ASP A 510 2.28 3.08 55.47
C ASP A 510 0.80 2.99 55.01
N GLY A 511 0.24 1.78 54.89
CA GLY A 511 -1.16 1.58 54.46
C GLY A 511 -1.43 1.91 52.99
N ALA A 512 -0.39 1.93 52.15
CA ALA A 512 -0.54 2.28 50.75
C ALA A 512 -1.42 1.27 49.98
N SER A 513 -2.32 1.78 49.15
CA SER A 513 -3.16 0.94 48.29
C SER A 513 -2.33 0.28 47.17
N LYS A 514 -2.82 -0.85 46.64
CA LYS A 514 -2.15 -1.55 45.52
C LYS A 514 -1.95 -0.65 44.29
N PHE A 515 -2.92 0.23 44.02
CA PHE A 515 -2.83 1.20 42.93
C PHE A 515 -1.75 2.25 43.19
N TYR A 516 -1.62 2.71 44.44
CA TYR A 516 -0.53 3.61 44.83
C TYR A 516 0.83 2.94 44.67
N VAL A 517 0.99 1.71 45.16
CA VAL A 517 2.22 0.93 45.00
C VAL A 517 2.59 0.76 43.52
N PHE A 518 1.63 0.40 42.67
CA PHE A 518 1.89 0.26 41.23
C PHE A 518 2.34 1.58 40.59
N THR A 519 1.60 2.66 40.81
CA THR A 519 1.83 3.95 40.12
C THR A 519 3.02 4.74 40.67
N ARG A 520 3.32 4.63 41.98
CA ARG A 520 4.36 5.43 42.65
C ARG A 520 5.66 4.66 42.89
N ILE A 521 5.64 3.33 42.94
CA ILE A 521 6.82 2.51 43.22
C ILE A 521 7.17 1.67 41.98
N THR A 522 6.31 0.73 41.60
CA THR A 522 6.62 -0.26 40.56
C THR A 522 6.85 0.35 39.19
N LEU A 523 5.87 1.12 38.68
CA LEU A 523 5.91 1.67 37.33
C LEU A 523 7.08 2.65 37.12
N PRO A 524 7.37 3.59 38.03
CA PRO A 524 8.53 4.49 37.88
C PRO A 524 9.88 3.77 37.93
N LEU A 525 10.04 2.77 38.80
CA LEU A 525 11.28 2.00 38.91
C LEU A 525 11.53 1.18 37.64
N ILE A 526 10.50 0.50 37.13
CA ILE A 526 10.62 -0.28 35.89
C ILE A 526 10.83 0.66 34.70
N PHE A 527 10.14 1.79 34.62
CA PHE A 527 10.34 2.77 33.54
C PHE A 527 11.80 3.25 33.47
N ARG A 528 12.41 3.57 34.62
CA ARG A 528 13.83 3.98 34.68
C ARG A 528 14.76 2.86 34.22
N ALA A 529 14.50 1.64 34.66
CA ALA A 529 15.30 0.48 34.27
C ALA A 529 15.17 0.15 32.77
N LEU A 530 13.98 0.35 32.20
CA LEU A 530 13.67 0.04 30.81
C LEU A 530 13.82 1.20 29.83
N LEU A 531 14.26 2.38 30.30
CA LEU A 531 14.37 3.56 29.44
C LEU A 531 15.18 3.31 28.15
N PRO A 532 16.33 2.62 28.17
CA PRO A 532 17.05 2.28 26.93
C PRO A 532 16.23 1.40 25.99
N THR A 533 15.51 0.42 26.53
CA THR A 533 14.62 -0.49 25.79
C THR A 533 13.42 0.24 25.20
N LEU A 534 12.87 1.23 25.92
CA LEU A 534 11.77 2.07 25.45
C LEU A 534 12.22 3.01 24.32
N ILE A 535 13.44 3.57 24.41
CA ILE A 535 14.05 4.36 23.33
C ILE A 535 14.26 3.49 22.09
N MET A 536 14.78 2.28 22.26
CA MET A 536 14.94 1.33 21.14
C MET A 536 13.59 0.95 20.54
N GLY A 537 12.59 0.70 21.40
CA GLY A 537 11.21 0.44 20.98
C GLY A 537 10.64 1.60 20.17
N PHE A 538 10.99 2.85 20.49
CA PHE A 538 10.55 4.05 19.76
C PHE A 538 11.11 4.06 18.35
N ILE A 539 12.41 3.82 18.22
CA ILE A 539 13.05 3.76 16.91
C ILE A 539 12.45 2.63 16.05
N MET A 540 12.15 1.48 16.67
CA MET A 540 11.50 0.35 16.00
C MET A 540 10.07 0.69 15.56
N ASN A 541 9.24 1.27 16.42
CA ASN A 541 7.86 1.63 16.06
C ASN A 541 7.77 2.81 15.10
N PHE A 542 8.73 3.73 15.13
CA PHE A 542 8.85 4.82 14.16
C PHE A 542 9.01 4.29 12.73
N ASN A 543 9.66 3.13 12.57
CA ASN A 543 9.85 2.46 11.28
C ASN A 543 8.99 1.19 11.16
N GLN A 544 7.80 1.16 11.77
CA GLN A 544 6.95 -0.03 11.80
C GLN A 544 6.27 -0.28 10.45
N PHE A 545 6.99 -0.94 9.53
CA PHE A 545 6.45 -1.28 8.22
C PHE A 545 5.27 -2.27 8.28
N GLY A 546 5.10 -3.03 9.37
CA GLY A 546 3.96 -3.93 9.56
C GLY A 546 2.60 -3.22 9.43
N VAL A 547 2.51 -1.93 9.73
CA VAL A 547 1.28 -1.13 9.53
C VAL A 547 0.79 -1.19 8.07
N TYR A 548 1.72 -1.28 7.11
CA TYR A 548 1.37 -1.39 5.70
C TYR A 548 0.49 -2.59 5.38
N MET A 549 0.72 -3.73 6.05
CA MET A 549 -0.07 -4.95 5.83
C MET A 549 -1.50 -4.83 6.37
N LEU A 550 -1.74 -3.91 7.32
CA LEU A 550 -3.05 -3.72 7.93
C LEU A 550 -3.92 -2.74 7.11
N THR A 551 -3.35 -1.61 6.70
CA THR A 551 -4.11 -0.50 6.11
C THR A 551 -3.61 -0.05 4.74
N GLN A 552 -2.40 -0.46 4.35
CA GLN A 552 -1.69 0.06 3.15
C GLN A 552 -1.55 1.59 3.12
N GLY A 553 -1.58 2.23 4.30
CA GLY A 553 -1.58 3.69 4.46
C GLY A 553 -2.97 4.33 4.52
N GLY A 554 -4.02 3.57 4.21
CA GLY A 554 -5.40 4.06 4.17
C GLY A 554 -6.02 4.42 5.53
N PRO A 555 -7.22 5.02 5.56
CA PRO A 555 -7.97 5.59 4.43
C PRO A 555 -7.19 6.65 3.66
N ALA A 556 -7.48 6.82 2.37
CA ALA A 556 -6.88 7.91 1.60
C ALA A 556 -7.27 9.27 2.18
N ALA A 557 -6.36 10.25 2.08
CA ALA A 557 -6.64 11.63 2.43
C ALA A 557 -7.70 12.25 1.53
N ASP A 558 -8.37 13.29 2.04
CA ASP A 558 -9.37 14.03 1.28
C ASP A 558 -8.75 14.89 0.18
N THR A 559 -7.51 15.36 0.38
CA THR A 559 -6.75 16.12 -0.61
C THR A 559 -5.91 15.19 -1.47
N MET A 560 -5.89 15.41 -2.79
CA MET A 560 -5.13 14.55 -3.69
C MET A 560 -3.61 14.72 -3.54
N GLY A 561 -2.90 13.60 -3.55
CA GLY A 561 -1.44 13.56 -3.37
C GLY A 561 -0.98 13.71 -1.92
N GLU A 562 -1.90 13.89 -0.98
CA GLU A 562 -1.58 13.82 0.45
C GLU A 562 -1.48 12.36 0.93
N PRO A 563 -0.64 12.10 1.94
CA PRO A 563 -0.47 10.77 2.53
C PRO A 563 -1.77 10.28 3.18
N GLY A 564 -1.99 8.97 3.17
CA GLY A 564 -3.17 8.40 3.79
C GLY A 564 -3.19 8.57 5.32
N ALA A 565 -4.36 8.39 5.92
CA ALA A 565 -4.61 8.70 7.33
C ALA A 565 -3.72 7.90 8.29
N THR A 566 -3.29 6.70 7.91
CA THR A 566 -2.41 5.84 8.73
C THR A 566 -0.99 5.71 8.17
N ASP A 567 -0.66 6.42 7.09
CA ASP A 567 0.68 6.37 6.50
C ASP A 567 1.75 6.84 7.49
N LEU A 568 2.66 5.93 7.82
CA LEU A 568 3.91 6.27 8.47
C LEU A 568 4.89 6.76 7.40
N LEU A 569 5.92 7.51 7.81
CA LEU A 569 6.97 7.95 6.89
C LEU A 569 7.56 6.77 6.07
N ILE A 570 7.74 5.60 6.69
CA ILE A 570 8.27 4.41 6.02
C ILE A 570 7.28 3.77 5.03
N THR A 571 5.97 3.80 5.31
CA THR A 571 4.96 3.23 4.40
C THR A 571 4.76 4.15 3.20
N PHE A 572 4.82 5.46 3.41
CA PHE A 572 4.80 6.45 2.33
C PHE A 572 6.02 6.34 1.41
N VAL A 573 7.22 6.13 1.96
CA VAL A 573 8.43 5.83 1.17
C VAL A 573 8.22 4.59 0.30
N PHE A 574 7.64 3.52 0.85
CA PHE A 574 7.36 2.31 0.11
C PHE A 574 6.38 2.56 -1.04
N ASN A 575 5.25 3.23 -0.79
CA ASN A 575 4.28 3.58 -1.82
C ASN A 575 4.92 4.46 -2.93
N THR A 576 5.74 5.44 -2.54
CA THR A 576 6.45 6.31 -3.50
C THR A 576 7.47 5.54 -4.35
N ALA A 577 8.17 4.57 -3.76
CA ALA A 577 9.15 3.77 -4.49
C ALA A 577 8.48 2.74 -5.41
N PHE A 578 7.48 2.00 -4.92
CA PHE A 578 6.98 0.81 -5.60
C PHE A 578 5.66 1.01 -6.33
N ASN A 579 4.77 1.89 -5.85
CA ASN A 579 3.50 2.16 -6.53
C ASN A 579 3.66 3.25 -7.59
N THR A 580 4.37 4.35 -7.27
CA THR A 580 4.57 5.46 -8.20
C THR A 580 5.91 5.41 -8.95
N LYS A 581 6.81 4.48 -8.59
CA LYS A 581 8.14 4.31 -9.21
C LYS A 581 9.02 5.57 -9.18
N ARG A 582 8.80 6.47 -8.21
CA ARG A 582 9.58 7.70 -8.00
C ARG A 582 10.72 7.44 -7.01
N TYR A 583 11.68 6.62 -7.40
CA TYR A 583 12.74 6.12 -6.53
C TYR A 583 13.60 7.22 -5.88
N ALA A 584 13.99 8.26 -6.63
CA ALA A 584 14.78 9.36 -6.09
C ALA A 584 14.03 10.20 -5.03
N VAL A 585 12.72 10.39 -5.21
CA VAL A 585 11.87 11.07 -4.23
C VAL A 585 11.72 10.20 -2.97
N ALA A 586 11.49 8.90 -3.13
CA ALA A 586 11.45 7.94 -2.01
C ALA A 586 12.79 7.88 -1.25
N ALA A 587 13.92 7.93 -1.96
CA ALA A 587 15.25 8.04 -1.38
C ALA A 587 15.41 9.34 -0.56
N SER A 588 14.89 10.46 -1.08
CA SER A 588 14.91 11.76 -0.38
C SER A 588 14.14 11.73 0.94
N TYR A 589 12.92 11.17 0.96
CA TYR A 589 12.18 10.93 2.20
C TYR A 589 12.94 9.99 3.16
N SER A 590 13.58 8.94 2.63
CA SER A 590 14.40 8.02 3.44
C SER A 590 15.58 8.71 4.12
N VAL A 591 16.23 9.66 3.44
CA VAL A 591 17.29 10.49 4.03
C VAL A 591 16.73 11.38 5.15
N ILE A 592 15.55 11.97 4.98
CA ILE A 592 14.88 12.78 6.01
C ILE A 592 14.58 11.91 7.25
N ILE A 593 14.03 10.70 7.05
CA ILE A 593 13.78 9.71 8.12
C ILE A 593 15.08 9.38 8.84
N PHE A 594 16.15 9.08 8.10
CA PHE A 594 17.44 8.75 8.67
C PHE A 594 17.99 9.87 9.56
N ILE A 595 17.94 11.12 9.08
CA ILE A 595 18.37 12.30 9.85
C ILE A 595 17.54 12.44 11.12
N PHE A 596 16.21 12.31 11.02
CA PHE A 596 15.32 12.41 12.18
C PHE A 596 15.65 11.36 13.24
N VAL A 597 15.76 10.08 12.85
CA VAL A 597 16.05 8.97 13.76
C VAL A 597 17.45 9.12 14.37
N ALA A 598 18.44 9.53 13.57
CA ALA A 598 19.81 9.75 14.05
C ALA A 598 19.87 10.87 15.10
N VAL A 599 19.20 12.00 14.86
CA VAL A 599 19.11 13.13 15.80
C VAL A 599 18.39 12.69 17.07
N PHE A 600 17.24 12.02 16.94
CA PHE A 600 16.48 11.49 18.07
C PHE A 600 17.33 10.55 18.93
N ALA A 601 18.01 9.56 18.31
CA ALA A 601 18.84 8.60 19.01
C ALA A 601 19.99 9.28 19.78
N VAL A 602 20.67 10.25 19.16
CA VAL A 602 21.76 11.00 19.82
C VAL A 602 21.25 11.78 21.02
N LEU A 603 20.11 12.46 20.89
CA LEU A 603 19.50 13.23 21.98
C LEU A 603 19.03 12.32 23.13
N ALA A 604 18.36 11.21 22.80
CA ALA A 604 17.87 10.24 23.76
C ALA A 604 19.01 9.57 24.55
N MET A 605 20.09 9.17 23.86
CA MET A 605 21.27 8.60 24.51
C MET A 605 22.00 9.60 25.42
N ARG A 606 22.13 10.87 24.99
CA ARG A 606 22.73 11.92 25.83
C ARG A 606 21.91 12.20 27.08
N GLY A 607 20.58 12.21 26.97
CA GLY A 607 19.68 12.35 28.11
C GLY A 607 19.80 11.21 29.12
N ASN A 608 19.89 9.97 28.63
CA ASN A 608 20.05 8.80 29.48
C ASN A 608 21.38 8.80 30.26
N ARG A 609 22.47 9.22 29.61
CA ARG A 609 23.80 9.31 30.24
C ARG A 609 23.84 10.33 31.39
N LYS A 610 23.25 11.52 31.21
CA LYS A 610 23.21 12.55 32.25
C LYS A 610 22.44 12.12 33.51
N ARG A 611 21.47 11.19 33.38
CA ARG A 611 20.66 10.65 34.50
C ARG A 611 21.28 9.44 35.20
N THR A 612 22.28 8.80 34.59
CA THR A 612 23.00 7.67 35.19
C THR A 612 24.28 8.11 35.88
N GLU A 613 24.81 9.29 35.49
CA GLU A 613 25.99 9.91 36.10
C GLU A 613 25.66 10.89 37.25
N GLY A 614 24.38 11.21 37.49
CA GLY A 614 23.92 12.07 38.59
C GLY A 614 22.68 11.49 39.24
#